data_AF-A0A848XGS4-F1
#
_entry.id   AF-A0A848XGS4-F1
#
_cell.length_a   1.000
_cell.length_b   1.000
_cell.length_c   1.000
_cell.angle_alpha   90.00
_cell.angle_beta   90.00
_cell.angle_gamma   90.00
#
_symmetry.space_group_name_H-M   'P 1'
#
loop_
_entity.id
_entity.type
_entity.pdbx_description
1 polymer ?
#
loop_
_entity_poly.entity_id
_entity_poly.type
_entity_poly.pdbx_seq_one_letter_code
_entity_poly.pdbx_strand_id
1 'polypeptide(L)' 'MPQYNTKFDLNLEDMDLIETALRTTAKVADDVSVDPRALHDLLGRLHNQKTFFRPSKGVYVSG' A
#
# COMPACT_ATOMS: atom_id res chain seq x y z
N MET A 1 -25.95 7.57 -4.68
CA MET A 1 -24.54 8.00 -4.52
C MET A 1 -23.78 6.79 -3.98
N PRO A 2 -22.62 6.42 -4.53
CA PRO A 2 -21.82 5.33 -3.98
C PRO A 2 -21.43 5.70 -2.54
N GLN A 3 -21.78 4.82 -1.60
CA GLN A 3 -21.54 5.03 -0.18
C GLN A 3 -20.12 4.55 0.14
N TYR A 4 -19.36 5.34 0.90
CA TYR A 4 -18.00 4.97 1.28
C TYR A 4 -18.02 3.73 2.16
N ASN A 5 -17.14 2.77 1.88
CA ASN A 5 -16.97 1.61 2.73
C ASN A 5 -16.32 2.05 4.05
N THR A 6 -17.02 1.85 5.17
CA THR A 6 -16.52 2.16 6.51
C THR A 6 -15.88 0.94 7.18
N LYS A 7 -15.99 -0.25 6.57
CA LYS A 7 -15.41 -1.48 7.08
C LYS A 7 -14.11 -1.79 6.34
N PHE A 8 -12.99 -1.66 7.04
CA PHE A 8 -11.70 -2.06 6.54
C PHE A 8 -11.41 -3.48 7.00
N ASP A 9 -11.49 -4.43 6.07
CA ASP A 9 -11.21 -5.86 6.31
C ASP A 9 -9.75 -6.25 5.97
N LEU A 10 -8.94 -5.29 5.50
CA LEU A 10 -7.55 -5.52 5.13
C LEU A 10 -6.65 -5.30 6.34
N ASN A 11 -5.85 -6.31 6.67
CA ASN A 11 -4.84 -6.23 7.72
C ASN A 11 -3.47 -5.81 7.16
N LEU A 12 -2.46 -5.68 8.02
CA LEU A 12 -1.10 -5.29 7.60
C LEU A 12 -0.46 -6.32 6.65
N GLU A 13 -0.70 -7.62 6.87
CA GLU A 13 -0.16 -8.68 6.01
C GLU A 13 -0.78 -8.64 4.61
N ASP A 14 -2.08 -8.35 4.51
CA ASP A 14 -2.77 -8.17 3.23
C ASP A 14 -2.20 -6.96 2.47
N MET A 15 -1.90 -5.88 3.19
CA MET A 15 -1.27 -4.68 2.60
C MET A 15 0.13 -4.98 2.05
N ASP A 16 0.93 -5.74 2.79
CA ASP A 16 2.28 -6.15 2.37
C ASP A 16 2.24 -7.11 1.18
N LEU A 17 1.27 -8.03 1.15
CA LEU A 17 1.05 -8.93 0.03
C LEU A 17 0.68 -8.16 -1.25
N ILE A 18 -0.24 -7.20 -1.13
CA ILE A 18 -0.65 -6.34 -2.25
C ILE A 18 0.53 -5.50 -2.73
N GLU A 19 1.32 -4.92 -1.82
CA GLU A 19 2.51 -4.13 -2.18
C GLU A 19 3.54 -4.98 -2.94
N THR A 20 3.78 -6.22 -2.49
CA THR A 20 4.71 -7.15 -3.12
C THR A 20 4.25 -7.54 -4.53
N ALA A 21 2.96 -7.82 -4.70
CA ALA A 21 2.38 -8.12 -6.00
C ALA A 21 2.53 -6.92 -6.96
N LEU A 22 2.15 -5.72 -6.51
CA LEU A 22 2.26 -4.49 -7.31
C LEU A 22 3.71 -4.16 -7.67
N ARG A 23 4.67 -4.33 -6.76
CA ARG A 23 6.11 -4.18 -7.05
C ARG A 23 6.61 -5.20 -8.07
N THR A 24 6.06 -6.41 -8.07
CA THR A 24 6.40 -7.43 -9.05
C THR A 24 5.85 -7.06 -10.42
N THR A 25 4.59 -6.62 -10.49
CA THR A 25 3.97 -6.13 -11.72
C THR A 25 4.71 -4.91 -12.27
N ALA A 26 5.16 -3.98 -11.42
CA ALA A 26 5.96 -2.83 -11.83
C ALA A 26 7.24 -3.21 -12.58
N LYS A 27 7.87 -4.33 -12.21
CA LYS A 27 9.09 -4.83 -12.85
C LYS A 27 8.83 -5.48 -14.21
N VAL A 28 7.61 -5.93 -14.46
CA VAL A 28 7.16 -6.57 -15.72
C VAL A 28 6.27 -5.61 -16.53
N ALA A 29 6.12 -4.36 -16.09
CA ALA A 29 5.10 -3.43 -16.56
C ALA A 29 5.24 -3.03 -18.05
N ASP A 30 6.40 -3.24 -18.68
CA ASP A 30 6.55 -3.05 -20.13
C ASP A 30 5.64 -4.00 -20.94
N ASP A 31 5.18 -5.10 -20.35
CA ASP A 31 4.35 -6.13 -21.01
C ASP A 31 2.89 -6.16 -20.51
N VAL A 32 2.54 -5.32 -19.53
CA VAL A 32 1.21 -5.30 -18.89
C VAL A 32 0.52 -3.98 -19.21
N SER A 33 -0.77 -4.01 -19.59
CA SER A 33 -1.62 -2.85 -19.86
C SER A 33 -1.99 -2.02 -18.61
N VAL A 34 -1.06 -1.89 -17.66
CA VAL A 34 -1.21 -1.14 -16.42
C VAL A 34 -0.46 0.17 -16.55
N ASP A 35 -1.12 1.28 -16.25
CA ASP A 35 -0.48 2.60 -16.20
C ASP A 35 0.59 2.62 -15.09
N PRO A 36 1.89 2.76 -15.43
CA PRO A 36 2.97 2.75 -14.46
C PRO A 36 2.87 3.88 -13.43
N ARG A 37 2.28 5.02 -13.81
CA ARG A 37 2.09 6.17 -12.91
C ARG A 37 1.04 5.85 -11.86
N ALA A 38 -0.12 5.35 -12.29
CA ALA A 38 -1.19 4.92 -11.38
C ALA A 38 -0.71 3.83 -10.40
N LEU A 39 0.14 2.91 -10.87
CA LEU A 39 0.73 1.87 -10.03
C LEU A 39 1.65 2.47 -8.95
N HIS A 40 2.56 3.37 -9.32
CA HIS A 40 3.46 4.02 -8.36
C HIS A 40 2.68 4.87 -7.33
N ASP A 41 1.64 5.57 -7.77
CA ASP A 41 0.78 6.37 -6.87
C ASP A 41 0.01 5.49 -5.88
N LEU A 42 -0.44 4.31 -6.31
CA LEU A 42 -1.07 3.33 -5.42
C LEU A 42 -0.08 2.75 -4.41
N LEU A 43 1.12 2.37 -4.85
CA LEU A 43 2.20 1.90 -3.97
C LEU A 43 2.55 2.95 -2.90
N GLY A 44 2.65 4.22 -3.28
CA GLY A 44 2.90 5.31 -2.34
C GLY A 44 1.79 5.47 -1.30
N ARG A 45 0.52 5.36 -1.70
CA ARG A 45 -0.62 5.42 -0.78
C ARG A 45 -0.64 4.22 0.19
N LEU A 46 -0.38 3.02 -0.31
CA LEU A 46 -0.29 1.81 0.53
C LEU A 46 0.86 1.89 1.53
N HIS A 47 2.03 2.36 1.08
CA HIS A 47 3.18 2.60 1.96
C HIS A 47 2.85 3.61 3.06
N ASN A 48 2.18 4.72 2.71
CA ASN A 48 1.79 5.74 3.68
C ASN A 48 0.70 5.27 4.64
N GLN A 49 -0.17 4.35 4.23
CA GLN A 49 -1.18 3.73 5.11
C GLN A 49 -0.56 2.84 6.20
N LYS A 50 0.67 2.35 6.01
CA LYS A 50 1.44 1.67 7.06
C LYS A 50 1.99 2.63 8.12
N THR A 51 1.38 3.81 8.30
CA THR A 51 1.90 4.93 9.12
C THR A 51 2.51 4.42 10.43
N PHE A 52 3.83 4.52 10.50
CA PHE A 52 4.64 4.15 11.64
C PHE A 52 4.21 4.91 12.89
N PHE A 53 3.76 4.19 13.90
CA PHE A 53 3.48 4.77 15.20
C PHE A 53 4.80 5.29 15.80
N ARG A 54 4.95 6.60 15.83
CA ARG A 54 6.08 7.28 16.45
C ARG A 54 5.64 7.89 17.80
N PRO A 55 5.68 7.11 18.89
CA PRO A 55 5.30 7.63 20.19
C PRO A 55 6.26 8.74 20.62
N SER A 56 5.71 9.84 21.14
CA SER A 56 6.49 10.97 21.69
C SER A 56 7.29 10.58 22.95
N LYS A 57 6.87 9.50 23.63
CA LYS A 57 7.62 8.81 24.69
C LYS A 57 7.52 7.31 24.45
N GLY A 58 8.54 6.72 23.83
CA GLY A 58 8.59 5.28 23.57
C GLY A 58 9.60 4.93 22.48
N VAL A 59 9.86 3.64 22.32
CA VAL A 59 10.71 3.13 21.23
C VAL A 59 9.96 3.31 19.91
N TYR A 60 10.63 3.88 18.91
CA TYR A 60 10.11 3.98 17.56
C TYR A 60 9.99 2.57 16.98
N VAL A 61 8.76 2.16 16.65
CA VAL A 61 8.50 0.88 16.01
C VAL A 61 8.32 1.14 14.53
N SER A 62 9.31 0.73 13.74
CA SER A 62 9.18 0.60 12.29
C SER A 62 9.33 -0.86 11.88
N GLY A 63 8.33 -1.36 11.14
CA GLY A 63 8.49 -2.50 10.22
C GLY A 63 9.37 -2.19 9.03
#